data_AF-A0A6J8A2S7-F1
#
_entry.id   AF-A0A6J8A2S7-F1
#
_cell.length_a   1.000
_cell.length_b   1.000
_cell.length_c   1.000
_cell.angle_alpha   90.00
_cell.angle_beta   90.00
_cell.angle_gamma   90.00
#
_symmetry.space_group_name_H-M   'P 1'
#
loop_
_entity.id
_entity.type
_entity.pdbx_description
1 polymer ?
#
loop_
_entity_poly.entity_id
_entity_poly.type
_entity_poly.pdbx_seq_one_letter_code
_entity_poly.pdbx_strand_id
1 'polypeptide(L)'
;MQADGTGIDVTKLENLKLELNNYELEKCKGAVLRSKAIWASESDKNTKFFLNLEKYKQENNAVKELINDKGDVISDTDGILDIEYSFYKNLYSCVKVDNVKMDEFISSVDVKINQNEKEMCDAEILYDEITEALMAMSKKQKSWYRWAYDKILL
;
A
#
# COMPACT_ATOMS: atom_id res chain seq x y z
N MET A 1 76.10 -18.86 -11.07
CA MET A 1 75.20 -17.81 -11.61
C MET A 1 73.78 -18.32 -11.46
N GLN A 2 72.94 -17.51 -10.82
CA GLN A 2 71.65 -17.88 -10.24
C GLN A 2 70.67 -18.46 -11.27
N ALA A 3 69.99 -19.54 -10.88
CA ALA A 3 68.84 -20.08 -11.60
C ALA A 3 67.60 -19.23 -11.27
N ASP A 4 66.90 -18.86 -12.33
CA ASP A 4 65.79 -17.92 -12.37
C ASP A 4 64.57 -18.48 -11.61
N GLY A 5 64.19 -17.79 -10.52
CA GLY A 5 63.17 -18.24 -9.57
C GLY A 5 61.90 -17.43 -9.69
N THR A 6 61.07 -17.71 -10.69
CA THR A 6 59.73 -17.10 -10.84
C THR A 6 58.68 -18.11 -11.31
N GLY A 7 58.64 -19.28 -10.66
CA GLY A 7 57.50 -20.18 -10.75
C GLY A 7 56.39 -19.69 -9.84
N ILE A 8 55.43 -18.93 -10.37
CA ILE A 8 54.18 -18.63 -9.67
C ILE A 8 53.49 -19.98 -9.42
N ASP A 9 53.38 -20.38 -8.15
CA ASP A 9 52.60 -21.54 -7.73
C ASP A 9 51.14 -21.29 -8.08
N VAL A 10 50.72 -21.84 -9.23
CA VAL A 10 49.39 -21.66 -9.84
C VAL A 10 48.29 -22.05 -8.86
N THR A 11 48.52 -23.09 -8.06
CA THR A 11 47.64 -23.55 -6.98
C THR A 11 47.45 -22.50 -5.90
N LYS A 12 48.53 -21.84 -5.49
CA LYS A 12 48.48 -20.75 -4.51
C LYS A 12 47.75 -19.53 -5.05
N LEU A 13 47.95 -19.22 -6.33
CA LEU A 13 47.24 -18.14 -7.02
C LEU A 13 45.72 -18.41 -7.09
N GLU A 14 45.33 -19.64 -7.40
CA GLU A 14 43.92 -20.06 -7.45
C GLU A 14 43.24 -19.98 -6.07
N ASN A 15 43.92 -20.44 -5.02
CA ASN A 15 43.40 -20.35 -3.65
C ASN A 15 43.21 -18.91 -3.20
N LEU A 16 44.16 -18.02 -3.49
CA LEU A 16 44.06 -16.59 -3.17
C LEU A 16 42.89 -15.91 -3.90
N LYS A 17 42.64 -16.26 -5.16
CA LYS A 17 41.48 -15.76 -5.91
C LYS A 17 40.17 -16.22 -5.29
N LEU A 18 40.11 -17.46 -4.83
CA LEU A 18 38.92 -18.03 -4.19
C LEU A 18 38.64 -17.35 -2.85
N GLU A 19 39.66 -17.13 -2.04
CA GLU A 19 39.54 -16.38 -0.77
C GLU A 19 39.06 -14.95 -1.00
N LEU A 20 39.61 -14.25 -2.00
CA LEU A 20 39.21 -12.89 -2.35
C LEU A 20 37.73 -12.85 -2.77
N ASN A 21 37.31 -13.78 -3.62
CA ASN A 21 35.92 -13.85 -4.08
C ASN A 21 34.95 -14.12 -2.93
N ASN A 22 35.31 -15.02 -2.00
CA ASN A 22 34.52 -15.27 -0.79
C ASN A 22 34.39 -14.02 0.09
N TYR A 23 35.49 -13.26 0.26
CA TYR A 23 35.48 -12.02 1.01
C TYR A 23 34.57 -10.96 0.36
N GLU A 24 34.66 -10.78 -0.95
CA GLU A 24 33.80 -9.87 -1.71
C GLU A 24 32.33 -10.29 -1.62
N LEU A 25 32.04 -11.59 -1.72
CA LEU A 25 30.70 -12.14 -1.59
C LEU A 25 30.08 -11.81 -0.22
N GLU A 26 30.82 -11.99 0.87
CA GLU A 26 30.34 -11.65 2.23
C GLU A 26 30.08 -10.15 2.37
N LYS A 27 30.94 -9.31 1.79
CA LYS A 27 30.75 -7.85 1.78
C LYS A 27 29.51 -7.45 0.99
N CYS A 28 29.28 -8.07 -0.17
CA CYS A 28 28.09 -7.89 -1.00
C CYS A 28 26.82 -8.33 -0.26
N LYS A 29 26.80 -9.50 0.38
CA LYS A 29 25.67 -9.97 1.20
C LYS A 29 25.29 -8.96 2.29
N GLY A 30 26.29 -8.42 3.00
CA GLY A 30 26.05 -7.38 4.00
C GLY A 30 25.48 -6.08 3.42
N ALA A 31 25.96 -5.66 2.25
CA ALA A 31 25.43 -4.49 1.54
C ALA A 31 23.99 -4.70 1.06
N VAL A 32 23.69 -5.87 0.52
CA VAL A 32 22.33 -6.27 0.10
C VAL A 32 21.36 -6.28 1.28
N LEU A 33 21.78 -6.80 2.44
CA LEU A 33 20.98 -6.82 3.66
C LEU A 33 20.69 -5.40 4.18
N ARG A 34 21.72 -4.55 4.29
CA ARG A 34 21.57 -3.17 4.79
C ARG A 34 20.75 -2.28 3.84
N SER A 35 20.92 -2.47 2.53
CA SER A 35 20.14 -1.75 1.53
C SER A 35 18.73 -2.29 1.34
N LYS A 36 18.41 -3.46 1.94
CA LYS A 36 17.16 -4.19 1.72
C LYS A 36 16.89 -4.46 0.23
N ALA A 37 17.94 -4.56 -0.59
CA ALA A 37 17.81 -4.66 -2.04
C ALA A 37 17.05 -5.92 -2.50
N ILE A 38 17.18 -7.03 -1.76
CA ILE A 38 16.36 -8.24 -2.00
C ILE A 38 14.89 -7.92 -1.79
N TRP A 39 14.52 -7.26 -0.69
CA TRP A 39 13.14 -6.89 -0.43
C TRP A 39 12.59 -5.87 -1.43
N ALA A 40 13.42 -4.97 -1.96
CA ALA A 40 13.03 -4.04 -3.01
C ALA A 40 12.88 -4.72 -4.39
N SER A 41 13.67 -5.76 -4.68
CA SER A 41 13.53 -6.54 -5.92
C SER A 41 12.41 -7.58 -5.85
N GLU A 42 12.16 -8.11 -4.66
CA GLU A 42 11.06 -9.05 -4.39
C GLU A 42 9.75 -8.34 -4.02
N SER A 43 9.74 -7.04 -3.71
CA SER A 43 8.49 -6.29 -3.43
C SER A 43 7.59 -6.14 -4.65
N ASP A 44 8.15 -6.22 -5.85
CA ASP A 44 7.37 -6.25 -7.10
C ASP A 44 6.86 -7.67 -7.43
N LYS A 45 7.25 -8.69 -6.65
CA LYS A 45 6.81 -10.07 -6.84
C LYS A 45 5.87 -10.46 -5.70
N ASN A 46 4.74 -11.06 -6.07
CA ASN A 46 3.82 -11.65 -5.10
C ASN A 46 4.46 -12.88 -4.45
N THR A 47 5.26 -12.66 -3.40
CA THR A 47 5.87 -13.75 -2.63
C THR A 47 4.81 -14.49 -1.82
N LYS A 48 5.09 -15.75 -1.45
CA LYS A 48 4.22 -16.56 -0.57
C LYS A 48 3.86 -15.81 0.72
N PHE A 49 4.77 -14.98 1.23
CA PHE A 49 4.53 -14.15 2.41
C PHE A 49 3.42 -13.12 2.17
N PHE A 50 3.52 -12.30 1.11
CA PHE A 50 2.52 -11.29 0.81
C PHE A 50 1.17 -11.89 0.43
N LEU A 51 1.16 -12.99 -0.31
CA LEU A 51 -0.07 -13.73 -0.63
C LEU A 51 -0.76 -14.26 0.63
N ASN A 52 0.01 -14.80 1.60
CA ASN A 52 -0.55 -15.25 2.87
C ASN A 52 -1.04 -14.10 3.74
N LEU A 53 -0.33 -12.98 3.75
CA LEU A 53 -0.76 -11.77 4.44
C LEU A 53 -2.08 -11.25 3.87
N GLU A 54 -2.23 -11.26 2.54
CA GLU A 54 -3.45 -10.85 1.87
C GLU A 54 -4.61 -11.81 2.15
N LYS A 55 -4.37 -13.13 2.10
CA LYS A 55 -5.37 -14.12 2.52
C LYS A 55 -5.86 -13.89 3.95
N TYR A 56 -4.94 -13.69 4.88
CA TYR A 56 -5.30 -13.40 6.28
C TYR A 56 -6.16 -12.14 6.39
N LYS A 57 -5.80 -11.06 5.68
CA LYS A 57 -6.60 -9.82 5.65
C LYS A 57 -7.98 -10.07 5.04
N GLN A 58 -8.05 -10.79 3.93
CA GLN A 58 -9.29 -11.14 3.28
C GLN A 58 -10.21 -11.93 4.22
N GLU A 59 -9.69 -12.96 4.89
CA GLU A 59 -10.43 -13.79 5.85
C GLU A 59 -10.91 -13.01 7.07
N ASN A 60 -10.12 -12.02 7.52
CA ASN A 60 -10.46 -11.18 8.68
C ASN A 60 -11.46 -10.07 8.33
N ASN A 61 -11.43 -9.57 7.09
CA ASN A 61 -12.31 -8.49 6.64
C ASN A 61 -13.57 -9.00 5.91
N ALA A 62 -13.66 -10.31 5.65
CA ALA A 62 -14.82 -10.91 5.02
C ALA A 62 -16.04 -10.83 5.95
N VAL A 63 -17.17 -10.41 5.38
CA VAL A 63 -18.48 -10.53 6.02
C VAL A 63 -18.84 -12.01 6.06
N LYS A 64 -18.97 -12.56 7.26
CA LYS A 64 -19.24 -14.01 7.46
C LYS A 64 -20.72 -14.31 7.71
N GLU A 65 -21.43 -13.36 8.29
CA GLU A 65 -22.84 -13.52 8.67
C GLU A 65 -23.55 -12.17 8.57
N LEU A 66 -24.80 -12.19 8.10
CA LEU A 66 -25.70 -11.04 8.08
C LEU A 66 -27.07 -11.44 8.64
N ILE A 67 -27.80 -10.47 9.17
CA ILE A 67 -29.18 -10.66 9.61
C ILE A 67 -30.10 -10.12 8.53
N ASN A 68 -31.07 -10.92 8.10
CA ASN A 68 -32.05 -10.50 7.10
C ASN A 68 -33.18 -9.65 7.73
N ASP A 69 -34.05 -9.08 6.90
CA ASP A 69 -35.20 -8.27 7.35
C ASP A 69 -36.21 -9.04 8.22
N LYS A 70 -36.15 -10.38 8.22
CA LYS A 70 -37.00 -11.26 9.04
C LYS A 70 -36.36 -11.59 10.40
N GLY A 71 -35.12 -11.16 10.64
CA GLY A 71 -34.35 -11.46 11.85
C GLY A 71 -33.59 -12.78 11.83
N ASP A 72 -33.56 -13.49 10.69
CA ASP A 72 -32.78 -14.72 10.55
C ASP A 72 -31.31 -14.42 10.27
N VAL A 73 -30.41 -15.22 10.85
CA VAL A 73 -28.97 -15.16 10.59
C VAL A 73 -28.65 -15.98 9.33
N ILE A 74 -28.03 -15.32 8.36
CA ILE A 74 -27.56 -15.91 7.11
C ILE A 74 -26.04 -15.90 7.09
N SER A 75 -25.45 -17.09 6.93
CA SER A 75 -24.00 -17.30 6.88
C SER A 75 -23.52 -17.88 5.54
N ASP A 76 -24.46 -18.22 4.64
CA ASP A 76 -24.15 -18.70 3.30
C ASP A 76 -23.75 -17.55 2.37
N THR A 77 -22.79 -17.80 1.49
CA THR A 77 -22.23 -16.76 0.61
C THR A 77 -23.26 -16.18 -0.35
N ASP A 78 -24.11 -17.02 -0.96
CA ASP A 78 -25.12 -16.54 -1.91
C ASP A 78 -26.18 -15.71 -1.18
N GLY A 79 -26.56 -16.16 0.03
CA GLY A 79 -27.50 -15.43 0.87
C GLY A 79 -26.98 -14.06 1.33
N ILE A 80 -25.69 -13.96 1.68
CA ILE A 80 -25.04 -12.68 2.03
C ILE A 80 -25.06 -11.73 0.83
N LEU A 81 -24.70 -12.22 -0.36
CA LEU A 81 -24.70 -11.42 -1.59
C LEU A 81 -26.10 -10.91 -1.94
N ASP A 82 -27.13 -11.75 -1.79
CA ASP A 82 -28.52 -11.37 -2.04
C ASP A 82 -28.99 -10.28 -1.07
N ILE A 83 -28.61 -10.39 0.23
CA ILE A 83 -28.92 -9.37 1.23
C ILE A 83 -28.22 -8.06 0.89
N GLU A 84 -26.91 -8.07 0.62
CA GLU A 84 -26.16 -6.87 0.28
C GLU A 84 -26.71 -6.19 -0.98
N TYR A 85 -26.97 -6.98 -2.04
CA TYR A 85 -27.55 -6.48 -3.27
C TYR A 85 -28.91 -5.82 -3.03
N SER A 86 -29.80 -6.51 -2.31
CA SER A 86 -31.15 -6.01 -2.02
C SER A 86 -31.11 -4.75 -1.17
N PHE A 87 -30.25 -4.73 -0.16
CA PHE A 87 -30.04 -3.57 0.71
C PHE A 87 -29.58 -2.36 -0.09
N TYR A 88 -28.48 -2.46 -0.84
CA TYR A 88 -27.94 -1.31 -1.57
C TYR A 88 -28.83 -0.89 -2.75
N LYS A 89 -29.50 -1.84 -3.40
CA LYS A 89 -30.52 -1.54 -4.40
C LYS A 89 -31.65 -0.69 -3.82
N ASN A 90 -32.12 -1.01 -2.62
CA ASN A 90 -33.16 -0.27 -1.93
C ASN A 90 -32.63 1.08 -1.41
N LEU A 91 -31.42 1.11 -0.83
CA LEU A 91 -30.79 2.31 -0.29
C LEU A 91 -30.58 3.38 -1.37
N TYR A 92 -30.14 2.96 -2.55
CA TYR A 92 -29.93 3.85 -3.71
C TYR A 92 -31.14 3.89 -4.65
N SER A 93 -32.29 3.33 -4.26
CA SER A 93 -33.52 3.51 -5.01
C SER A 93 -34.01 4.95 -4.88
N CYS A 94 -34.61 5.48 -5.94
CA CYS A 94 -35.18 6.83 -5.92
C CYS A 94 -36.46 6.83 -5.08
N VAL A 95 -36.32 7.05 -3.78
CA VAL A 95 -37.43 7.24 -2.85
C VAL A 95 -37.90 8.70 -2.95
N LYS A 96 -39.22 8.91 -2.96
CA LYS A 96 -39.78 10.26 -2.88
C LYS A 96 -39.35 10.91 -1.57
N VAL A 97 -38.53 11.94 -1.68
CA VAL A 97 -38.11 12.75 -0.53
C VAL A 97 -39.22 13.76 -0.24
N ASP A 98 -39.58 13.87 1.03
CA ASP A 98 -40.42 14.97 1.51
C ASP A 98 -39.57 16.25 1.57
N ASN A 99 -39.67 17.07 0.53
CA ASN A 99 -38.89 18.30 0.41
C ASN A 99 -39.10 19.23 1.63
N VAL A 100 -40.28 19.22 2.25
CA VAL A 100 -40.56 20.06 3.42
C VAL A 100 -39.70 19.62 4.61
N LYS A 101 -39.63 18.32 4.89
CA LYS A 101 -38.79 17.78 5.97
C LYS A 101 -37.30 17.94 5.68
N MET A 102 -36.91 17.83 4.42
CA MET A 102 -35.51 18.06 4.01
C MET A 102 -35.13 19.52 4.23
N ASP A 103 -35.99 20.46 3.85
CA ASP A 103 -35.77 21.89 4.05
C ASP A 103 -35.76 22.26 5.55
N GLU A 104 -36.65 21.66 6.36
CA GLU A 104 -36.63 21.80 7.83
C GLU A 104 -35.31 21.29 8.43
N PHE A 105 -34.83 20.12 8.00
CA PHE A 105 -33.56 19.56 8.46
C PHE A 105 -32.38 20.45 8.06
N ILE A 106 -32.30 20.87 6.79
CA ILE A 106 -31.23 21.75 6.29
C ILE A 106 -31.29 23.11 7.01
N SER A 107 -32.49 23.61 7.31
CA SER A 107 -32.67 24.87 8.04
C SER A 107 -32.29 24.77 9.52
N SER A 108 -32.32 23.56 10.11
CA SER A 108 -31.84 23.31 11.47
C SER A 108 -30.31 23.28 11.60
N VAL A 109 -29.58 23.26 10.48
CA VAL A 109 -28.12 23.30 10.47
C VAL A 109 -27.64 24.75 10.47
N ASP A 110 -27.13 25.20 11.62
CA ASP A 110 -26.64 26.57 11.80
C ASP A 110 -25.32 26.84 11.07
N VAL A 111 -24.49 25.82 10.85
CA VAL A 111 -23.19 25.96 10.19
C VAL A 111 -23.36 25.82 8.68
N LYS A 112 -23.22 26.94 7.97
CA LYS A 112 -23.23 26.99 6.51
C LYS A 112 -21.86 27.42 6.02
N ILE A 113 -21.36 26.72 5.00
CA ILE A 113 -20.15 27.13 4.31
C ILE A 113 -20.34 28.50 3.66
N ASN A 114 -19.32 29.34 3.75
CA ASN A 114 -19.34 30.66 3.15
C ASN A 114 -19.15 30.57 1.62
N GLN A 115 -19.32 31.70 0.92
CA GLN A 115 -19.24 31.73 -0.54
C GLN A 115 -17.85 31.31 -1.06
N ASN A 116 -16.78 31.69 -0.36
CA ASN A 116 -15.42 31.32 -0.73
C ASN A 116 -15.16 29.83 -0.55
N GLU A 117 -15.66 29.21 0.52
CA GLU A 117 -15.57 27.77 0.75
C GLU A 117 -16.32 26.96 -0.31
N LYS A 118 -17.50 27.46 -0.75
CA LYS A 118 -18.23 26.85 -1.88
C LYS A 118 -17.42 26.89 -3.16
N GLU A 119 -16.88 28.06 -3.49
CA GLU A 119 -16.05 28.25 -4.67
C GLU A 119 -14.79 27.37 -4.62
N MET A 120 -14.19 27.18 -3.45
CA MET A 120 -13.09 26.22 -3.26
C MET A 120 -13.52 24.76 -3.47
N CYS A 121 -14.71 24.35 -3.01
CA CYS A 121 -15.18 22.97 -3.18
C CYS A 121 -15.49 22.61 -4.65
N ASP A 122 -15.88 23.59 -5.46
CA ASP A 122 -16.18 23.41 -6.89
C ASP A 122 -14.96 23.70 -7.81
N ALA A 123 -13.87 24.23 -7.26
CA ALA A 123 -12.65 24.53 -8.00
C ALA A 123 -11.87 23.26 -8.42
N GLU A 124 -11.08 23.39 -9.47
CA GLU A 124 -10.14 22.33 -9.87
C GLU A 124 -9.03 22.17 -8.83
N ILE A 125 -8.68 20.91 -8.53
CA ILE A 125 -7.60 20.59 -7.60
C ILE A 125 -6.27 21.02 -8.21
N LEU A 126 -5.51 21.86 -7.49
CA LEU A 126 -4.22 22.39 -7.94
C LEU A 126 -3.07 21.45 -7.56
N TYR A 127 -1.98 21.53 -8.32
CA TYR A 127 -0.76 20.77 -8.05
C TYR A 127 -0.22 21.03 -6.63
N ASP A 128 -0.22 22.29 -6.20
CA ASP A 128 0.30 22.67 -4.88
C ASP A 128 -0.52 22.03 -3.76
N GLU A 129 -1.84 22.01 -3.86
CA GLU A 129 -2.73 21.35 -2.90
C GLU A 129 -2.47 19.85 -2.80
N ILE A 130 -2.23 19.19 -3.94
CA ILE A 130 -1.85 17.77 -3.99
C ILE A 130 -0.52 17.58 -3.27
N THR A 131 0.47 18.43 -3.53
CA THR A 131 1.78 18.33 -2.88
C THR A 131 1.70 18.57 -1.38
N GLU A 132 0.92 19.55 -0.94
CA GLU A 132 0.69 19.86 0.48
C GLU A 132 -0.03 18.71 1.17
N ALA A 133 -1.09 18.15 0.57
CA ALA A 133 -1.80 17.00 1.10
C ALA A 133 -0.89 15.77 1.23
N LEU A 134 -0.05 15.50 0.21
CA LEU A 134 0.96 14.45 0.25
C LEU A 134 1.99 14.68 1.36
N MET A 135 2.42 15.93 1.56
CA MET A 135 3.33 16.31 2.63
C MET A 135 2.67 16.30 4.02
N ALA A 136 1.35 16.46 4.13
CA ALA A 136 0.61 16.42 5.38
C ALA A 136 0.30 14.99 5.85
N MET A 137 0.28 14.00 4.95
CA MET A 137 0.03 12.60 5.29
C MET A 137 0.98 12.06 6.38
N SER A 138 0.49 11.11 7.19
CA SER A 138 1.23 10.58 8.34
C SER A 138 2.52 9.85 7.95
N LYS A 139 3.50 9.76 8.87
CA LYS A 139 4.82 9.12 8.65
C LYS A 139 4.74 7.68 8.10
N LYS A 140 3.65 6.95 8.34
CA LYS A 140 3.44 5.58 7.86
C LYS A 140 3.26 5.52 6.32
N GLN A 141 2.77 6.61 5.70
CA GLN A 141 2.58 6.74 4.25
C GLN A 141 3.79 7.37 3.54
N LYS A 142 4.65 8.11 4.27
CA LYS A 142 5.83 8.84 3.74
C LYS A 142 7.08 7.98 3.48
N SER A 143 7.10 6.70 3.92
CA SER A 143 8.31 5.88 3.95
C SER A 143 8.89 5.54 2.57
N TRP A 144 8.06 5.40 1.54
CA TRP A 144 8.52 5.01 0.19
C TRP A 144 8.88 6.23 -0.66
N TYR A 145 8.18 7.36 -0.50
CA TYR A 145 8.46 8.63 -1.17
C TYR A 145 9.83 9.22 -0.80
N ARG A 146 10.21 9.15 0.49
CA ARG A 146 11.52 9.64 0.95
C ARG A 146 12.69 8.84 0.36
N TRP A 147 12.51 7.52 0.19
CA TRP A 147 13.51 6.65 -0.45
C TRP A 147 13.61 6.91 -1.97
N ALA A 148 12.48 7.18 -2.63
CA ALA A 148 12.45 7.47 -4.07
C ALA A 148 13.06 8.85 -4.39
N TYR A 149 12.75 9.89 -3.62
CA TYR A 149 13.33 11.23 -3.82
C TYR A 149 14.85 11.26 -3.59
N ASP A 150 15.37 10.58 -2.55
CA ASP A 150 16.81 10.53 -2.27
C ASP A 150 17.61 9.69 -3.30
N LYS A 151 16.94 8.88 -4.14
CA LYS A 151 17.59 8.03 -5.16
C LYS A 151 17.43 8.50 -6.60
N ILE A 152 16.49 9.40 -6.90
CA ILE A 152 16.24 9.89 -8.27
C ILE A 152 16.92 11.26 -8.52
N LEU A 153 17.37 11.95 -7.46
CA LEU A 153 18.03 13.26 -7.54
C LEU A 153 19.55 13.26 -7.23
N LEU A 154 20.21 12.11 -7.39
CA LEU A 154 21.67 11.95 -7.49
C LEU A 154 22.01 11.00 -8.65
#